data_AF-A0A5S9PHR6-F1
#
_entry.id   AF-A0A5S9PHR6-F1
#
_cell.length_a   1.000
_cell.length_b   1.000
_cell.length_c   1.000
_cell.angle_alpha   90.00
_cell.angle_beta   90.00
_cell.angle_gamma   90.00
#
_symmetry.space_group_name_H-M   'P 1'
#
loop_
_entity.id
_entity.type
_entity.pdbx_description
1 polymer ?
#
loop_
_entity_poly.entity_id
_entity_poly.type
_entity_poly.pdbx_seq_one_letter_code
_entity_poly.pdbx_strand_id
1 'polypeptide(L)'
;MRAVKNVTMLLVSSLGLVAACDSGRSRESEIDYLPSKSIHGIEFVDHDPDKREVSGSLHWEFSDTTTTHFVIELGEGNPIGRVYIDDGAVFEIPEDTEVGDDSRIFIYAKDANSDTTAVAKKSIVDASRPEFLAENLRFLDSDFRENVVRGTLFFEGAYEESNISGYQVFLSDDGVNPIADMPMLGNFPAGQLEHQVQINTHRSIASYAIVFSINAVGSSAANTKISLVDLAETSGILTKSLCPQTTNGQHVVVGRGRYDLIRNELPAKTSDYWVFRAGDLRQNVHIKRHHGDAAVAACSTWVRFERQHA
;
A
#
# COMPACT_ATOMS: atom_id res chain seq x y z
N MET A 1 54.88 -7.59 23.25
CA MET A 1 54.31 -6.76 24.34
C MET A 1 54.64 -5.30 24.09
N ARG A 2 53.68 -4.52 23.58
CA ARG A 2 53.76 -3.05 23.50
C ARG A 2 52.40 -2.50 23.86
N ALA A 3 52.32 -1.86 25.02
CA ALA A 3 51.16 -1.12 25.48
C ALA A 3 51.13 0.23 24.76
N VAL A 4 49.98 0.58 24.17
CA VAL A 4 49.69 1.94 23.70
C VAL A 4 48.62 2.50 24.61
N LYS A 5 48.96 3.61 25.27
CA LYS A 5 48.09 4.41 26.13
C LYS A 5 47.07 5.15 25.28
N ASN A 6 45.79 5.00 25.59
CA ASN A 6 44.74 5.91 25.15
C ASN A 6 44.61 7.04 26.16
N VAL A 7 44.69 8.27 25.67
CA VAL A 7 44.22 9.48 26.35
C VAL A 7 43.22 10.11 25.40
N THR A 8 41.96 10.25 25.80
CA THR A 8 41.14 11.40 25.39
C THR A 8 40.13 11.68 26.49
N MET A 9 40.19 12.94 26.91
CA MET A 9 39.48 13.62 27.97
C MET A 9 38.22 14.24 27.37
N LEU A 10 37.07 14.13 28.02
CA LEU A 10 35.92 14.99 27.72
C LEU A 10 35.32 15.52 29.02
N LEU A 11 35.49 16.83 29.23
CA LEU A 11 34.77 17.61 30.22
C LEU A 11 33.29 17.67 29.84
N VAL A 12 32.40 17.43 30.80
CA VAL A 12 31.06 18.02 30.78
C VAL A 12 30.81 18.70 32.12
N SER A 13 30.45 19.96 31.98
CA SER A 13 30.25 21.00 32.99
C SER A 13 29.06 20.74 33.90
N SER A 14 29.26 21.07 35.17
CA SER A 14 28.26 21.28 36.21
C SER A 14 27.21 22.32 35.81
N LEU A 15 25.92 21.94 35.82
CA LEU A 15 24.81 22.88 35.99
C LEU A 15 24.23 22.74 37.40
N GLY A 16 24.06 23.89 38.04
CA GLY A 16 23.66 24.03 39.44
C GLY A 16 22.23 23.59 39.71
N LEU A 17 22.07 22.91 40.84
CA LEU A 17 20.80 22.66 41.50
C LEU A 17 20.37 23.96 42.19
N VAL A 18 19.33 24.62 41.69
CA VAL A 18 18.60 25.65 42.45
C VAL A 18 17.48 24.94 43.20
N ALA A 19 17.64 24.85 44.52
CA ALA A 19 16.57 24.46 45.43
C ALA A 19 15.58 25.63 45.54
N ALA A 20 14.42 25.49 44.91
CA ALA A 20 13.25 26.29 45.23
C ALA A 20 12.38 25.50 46.21
N CYS A 21 12.30 25.99 47.44
CA CYS A 21 11.28 25.58 48.41
C CYS A 21 9.92 26.05 47.89
N ASP A 22 9.13 25.14 47.32
CA ASP A 22 7.70 25.37 47.13
C ASP A 22 6.95 24.81 48.35
N SER A 23 6.55 25.75 49.20
CA SER A 23 5.77 25.49 50.40
C SER A 23 4.30 25.32 50.01
N GLY A 24 3.81 24.08 50.12
CA GLY A 24 2.46 23.85 50.60
C GLY A 24 1.32 24.18 49.64
N ARG A 25 1.06 23.25 48.73
CA ARG A 25 -0.30 22.79 48.48
C ARG A 25 -0.22 21.31 48.16
N SER A 26 -0.38 20.47 49.18
CA SER A 26 -0.82 19.10 48.97
C SER A 26 -2.10 19.21 48.16
N ARG A 27 -2.03 18.84 46.88
CA ARG A 27 -3.19 18.36 46.16
C ARG A 27 -3.69 17.19 47.00
N GLU A 28 -4.67 17.48 47.87
CA GLU A 28 -5.60 16.46 48.30
C GLU A 28 -5.99 15.76 47.01
N SER A 29 -5.58 14.50 46.91
CA SER A 29 -6.20 13.58 45.98
C SER A 29 -7.68 13.69 46.29
N GLU A 30 -8.39 14.39 45.42
CA GLU A 30 -9.82 14.32 45.28
C GLU A 30 -10.09 12.84 45.02
N ILE A 31 -10.23 12.09 46.10
CA ILE A 31 -10.80 10.75 46.09
C ILE A 31 -12.25 11.04 45.76
N ASP A 32 -12.47 11.15 44.46
CA ASP A 32 -13.76 11.23 43.82
C ASP A 32 -14.49 9.96 44.28
N TYR A 33 -15.25 10.10 45.37
CA TYR A 33 -16.13 9.05 45.89
C TYR A 33 -17.25 8.94 44.86
N LEU A 34 -16.95 8.29 43.74
CA LEU A 34 -17.98 7.78 42.86
C LEU A 34 -18.84 6.84 43.71
N PRO A 35 -20.17 7.02 43.69
CA PRO A 35 -21.09 6.24 44.51
C PRO A 35 -20.84 4.73 44.35
N SER A 36 -21.14 3.97 45.41
CA SER A 36 -20.94 2.51 45.55
C SER A 36 -21.79 1.64 44.62
N LYS A 37 -22.19 2.19 43.47
CA LYS A 37 -23.07 1.62 42.46
C LYS A 37 -22.25 1.51 41.19
N SER A 38 -21.75 0.31 40.91
CA SER A 38 -20.76 0.11 39.85
C SER A 38 -21.42 -0.42 38.58
N ILE A 39 -21.36 0.37 37.51
CA ILE A 39 -21.29 -0.20 36.16
C ILE A 39 -19.89 -0.82 36.01
N HIS A 40 -19.81 -2.08 35.57
CA HIS A 40 -18.57 -2.83 35.42
C HIS A 40 -18.69 -3.78 34.22
N GLY A 41 -17.64 -4.56 33.92
CA GLY A 41 -17.68 -5.55 32.83
C GLY A 41 -17.96 -4.94 31.45
N ILE A 42 -17.46 -3.73 31.18
CA ILE A 42 -17.74 -3.04 29.92
C ILE A 42 -16.94 -3.65 28.77
N GLU A 43 -17.65 -4.25 27.82
CA GLU A 43 -17.13 -4.88 26.63
C GLU A 43 -17.68 -4.18 25.39
N PHE A 44 -16.79 -3.87 24.45
CA PHE A 44 -17.14 -3.28 23.15
C PHE A 44 -16.09 -3.75 22.16
N VAL A 45 -16.55 -4.18 20.99
CA VAL A 45 -15.72 -4.52 19.83
C VAL A 45 -16.26 -3.72 18.67
N ASP A 46 -15.37 -2.95 18.05
CA ASP A 46 -15.67 -2.19 16.86
C ASP A 46 -15.77 -3.13 15.65
N HIS A 47 -16.87 -3.03 14.91
CA HIS A 47 -17.11 -3.76 13.67
C HIS A 47 -17.07 -2.86 12.44
N ASP A 48 -16.91 -1.55 12.62
CA ASP A 48 -16.85 -0.63 11.50
C ASP A 48 -15.45 -0.64 10.87
N PRO A 49 -15.33 -0.92 9.57
CA PRO A 49 -14.04 -0.96 8.91
C PRO A 49 -13.52 0.43 8.52
N ASP A 50 -14.34 1.48 8.67
CA ASP A 50 -14.03 2.83 8.25
C ASP A 50 -13.47 3.67 9.40
N LYS A 51 -12.43 4.44 9.08
CA LYS A 51 -11.68 5.18 10.09
C LYS A 51 -12.53 6.31 10.64
N ARG A 52 -12.49 6.45 11.96
CA ARG A 52 -13.29 7.36 12.78
C ARG A 52 -14.76 7.01 12.82
N GLU A 53 -15.16 5.83 12.38
CA GLU A 53 -16.51 5.33 12.52
C GLU A 53 -16.46 4.11 13.44
N VAL A 54 -17.53 3.87 14.19
CA VAL A 54 -17.65 2.70 15.05
C VAL A 54 -19.01 2.09 14.94
N SER A 55 -19.07 0.78 15.10
CA SER A 55 -20.31 0.04 15.19
C SER A 55 -20.14 -1.20 16.04
N GLY A 56 -21.24 -1.78 16.50
CA GLY A 56 -21.24 -3.05 17.22
C GLY A 56 -21.90 -3.00 18.60
N SER A 57 -21.80 -4.12 19.31
CA SER A 57 -22.55 -4.35 20.54
C SER A 57 -21.74 -3.91 21.76
N LEU A 58 -22.28 -2.96 22.51
CA LEU A 58 -21.77 -2.53 23.80
C LEU A 58 -22.48 -3.33 24.91
N HIS A 59 -21.70 -4.07 25.70
CA HIS A 59 -22.19 -4.84 26.84
C HIS A 59 -21.64 -4.29 28.15
N TRP A 60 -22.45 -4.32 29.22
CA TRP A 60 -21.99 -3.98 30.57
C TRP A 60 -22.75 -4.78 31.64
N GLU A 61 -22.24 -4.73 32.86
CA GLU A 61 -22.88 -5.24 34.06
C GLU A 61 -23.14 -4.09 35.03
N PHE A 62 -24.18 -4.21 35.86
CA PHE A 62 -24.49 -3.22 36.88
C PHE A 62 -25.17 -3.89 38.08
N SER A 63 -24.98 -3.33 39.26
CA SER A 63 -25.55 -3.86 40.52
C SER A 63 -26.50 -2.89 41.21
N ASP A 64 -26.80 -1.74 40.59
CA ASP A 64 -27.66 -0.72 41.18
C ASP A 64 -29.15 -1.01 40.93
N THR A 65 -29.90 -1.13 42.01
CA THR A 65 -31.36 -1.35 41.96
C THR A 65 -32.16 -0.06 41.79
N THR A 66 -31.55 1.12 41.86
CA THR A 66 -32.26 2.40 41.64
C THR A 66 -32.21 2.90 40.22
N THR A 67 -31.35 2.30 39.39
CA THR A 67 -31.22 2.65 37.99
C THR A 67 -32.49 2.24 37.24
N THR A 68 -33.04 3.15 36.46
CA THR A 68 -34.20 2.89 35.60
C THR A 68 -33.82 2.81 34.13
N HIS A 69 -32.78 3.54 33.74
CA HIS A 69 -32.25 3.55 32.38
C HIS A 69 -30.78 3.96 32.35
N PHE A 70 -30.17 3.72 31.20
CA PHE A 70 -28.82 4.13 30.86
C PHE A 70 -28.88 5.14 29.73
N VAL A 71 -28.02 6.15 29.78
CA VAL A 71 -27.73 7.04 28.65
C VAL A 71 -26.32 6.71 28.17
N ILE A 72 -26.20 6.47 26.87
CA ILE A 72 -24.94 6.12 26.22
C ILE A 72 -24.50 7.33 25.43
N GLU A 73 -23.28 7.79 25.69
CA GLU A 73 -22.64 8.90 24.96
C GLU A 73 -21.36 8.44 24.28
N LEU A 74 -21.09 8.99 23.10
CA LEU A 74 -19.88 8.77 22.32
C LEU A 74 -19.04 10.04 22.31
N GLY A 75 -18.05 10.10 23.20
CA GLY A 75 -17.44 11.34 23.63
C GLY A 75 -18.33 12.10 24.62
N GLU A 76 -17.72 12.96 25.42
CA GLU A 76 -18.44 13.72 26.46
C GLU A 76 -19.51 14.64 25.85
N GLY A 77 -20.77 14.46 26.27
CA GLY A 77 -21.88 15.33 25.87
C GLY A 77 -22.52 15.01 24.52
N ASN A 78 -22.20 13.86 23.92
CA ASN A 78 -22.76 13.42 22.64
C ASN A 78 -23.60 12.14 22.81
N PRO A 79 -24.89 12.25 23.20
CA PRO A 79 -25.74 11.09 23.44
C PRO A 79 -26.11 10.38 22.14
N ILE A 80 -25.77 9.09 22.07
CA ILE A 80 -26.08 8.22 20.92
C ILE A 80 -27.25 7.27 21.20
N GLY A 81 -27.64 7.11 22.47
CA GLY A 81 -28.74 6.20 22.79
C GLY A 81 -29.18 6.18 24.24
N ARG A 82 -30.27 5.43 24.45
CA ARG A 82 -30.84 5.15 25.77
C ARG A 82 -31.29 3.71 25.83
N VAL A 83 -31.03 3.05 26.97
CA VAL A 83 -31.45 1.66 27.24
C VAL A 83 -32.19 1.62 28.57
N TYR A 84 -33.40 1.08 28.60
CA TYR A 84 -34.13 0.89 29.85
C TYR A 84 -33.71 -0.42 30.51
N ILE A 85 -33.78 -0.47 31.85
CA ILE A 85 -33.28 -1.62 32.62
C ILE A 85 -33.95 -2.95 32.21
N ASP A 86 -35.22 -2.90 31.82
CA ASP A 86 -36.01 -4.06 31.40
C ASP A 86 -35.57 -4.62 30.03
N ASP A 87 -34.85 -3.82 29.23
CA ASP A 87 -34.30 -4.22 27.93
C ASP A 87 -32.93 -4.89 28.06
N GLY A 88 -32.32 -4.86 29.25
CA GLY A 88 -31.02 -5.43 29.55
C GLY A 88 -29.87 -4.41 29.55
N ALA A 89 -28.63 -4.91 29.57
CA ALA A 89 -27.41 -4.12 29.64
C ALA A 89 -26.59 -4.25 28.34
N VAL A 90 -27.28 -4.05 27.22
CA VAL A 90 -26.73 -4.12 25.86
C VAL A 90 -27.22 -2.92 25.06
N PHE A 91 -26.34 -2.33 24.27
CA PHE A 91 -26.68 -1.28 23.30
C PHE A 91 -25.97 -1.55 21.97
N GLU A 92 -26.73 -1.59 20.88
CA GLU A 92 -26.16 -1.69 19.54
C GLU A 92 -25.83 -0.28 19.03
N ILE A 93 -24.54 -0.02 18.82
CA ILE A 93 -24.09 1.20 18.13
C ILE A 93 -24.34 0.99 16.63
N PRO A 94 -25.13 1.86 15.97
CA PRO A 94 -25.40 1.76 14.55
C PRO A 94 -24.11 1.77 13.70
N GLU A 95 -24.17 1.18 12.51
CA GLU A 95 -23.14 1.35 11.47
C GLU A 95 -22.93 2.83 11.13
N ASP A 96 -21.71 3.17 10.68
CA ASP A 96 -21.32 4.52 10.26
C ASP A 96 -21.45 5.58 11.39
N THR A 97 -21.31 5.18 12.67
CA THR A 97 -21.39 6.14 13.79
C THR A 97 -20.06 6.87 13.96
N GLU A 98 -20.00 8.16 13.61
CA GLU A 98 -18.79 8.97 13.71
C GLU A 98 -18.29 9.14 15.17
N VAL A 99 -17.02 8.81 15.39
CA VAL A 99 -16.26 9.09 16.61
C VAL A 99 -15.58 10.45 16.47
N GLY A 100 -15.98 11.38 17.34
CA GLY A 100 -15.30 12.66 17.48
C GLY A 100 -13.86 12.51 18.00
N ASP A 101 -13.24 13.63 18.38
CA ASP A 101 -11.87 13.60 18.91
C ASP A 101 -11.75 12.90 20.28
N ASP A 102 -12.89 12.70 20.96
CA ASP A 102 -12.97 11.92 22.20
C ASP A 102 -13.39 10.47 21.93
N SER A 103 -12.41 9.58 21.79
CA SER A 103 -12.59 8.15 21.54
C SER A 103 -12.97 7.35 22.79
N ARG A 104 -14.02 7.79 23.50
CA ARG A 104 -14.53 7.12 24.71
C ARG A 104 -16.04 6.96 24.65
N ILE A 105 -16.52 5.80 25.07
CA ILE A 105 -17.94 5.55 25.37
C ILE A 105 -18.16 5.87 26.84
N PHE A 106 -19.22 6.64 27.11
CA PHE A 106 -19.70 6.91 28.46
C PHE A 106 -21.05 6.23 28.66
N ILE A 107 -21.20 5.55 29.80
CA ILE A 107 -22.46 4.93 30.22
C ILE A 107 -22.88 5.60 31.52
N TYR A 108 -23.98 6.35 31.47
CA TYR A 108 -24.56 7.01 32.63
C TYR A 108 -25.76 6.21 33.10
N ALA A 109 -25.68 5.65 34.30
CA ALA A 109 -26.84 5.10 34.98
C ALA A 109 -27.71 6.26 35.51
N LYS A 110 -29.02 6.19 35.25
CA LYS A 110 -30.00 7.21 35.60
C LYS A 110 -31.13 6.62 36.42
N ASP A 111 -31.53 7.29 37.50
CA ASP A 111 -32.71 6.90 38.27
C ASP A 111 -34.03 7.40 37.64
N ALA A 112 -35.15 7.21 38.34
CA ALA A 112 -36.47 7.64 37.89
C ALA A 112 -36.61 9.16 37.73
N ASN A 113 -35.77 9.95 38.42
CA ASN A 113 -35.73 11.40 38.34
C ASN A 113 -34.73 11.90 37.29
N SER A 114 -34.08 10.99 36.56
CA SER A 114 -32.99 11.28 35.61
C SER A 114 -31.71 11.81 36.27
N ASP A 115 -31.55 11.60 37.58
CA ASP A 115 -30.31 11.91 38.28
C ASP A 115 -29.27 10.82 37.98
N THR A 116 -28.01 11.22 37.79
CA THR A 116 -26.92 10.29 37.53
C THR A 116 -26.57 9.52 38.80
N THR A 117 -26.72 8.20 38.78
CA THR A 117 -26.41 7.32 39.92
C THR A 117 -25.05 6.65 39.81
N ALA A 118 -24.52 6.50 38.59
CA ALA A 118 -23.19 5.96 38.31
C ALA A 118 -22.73 6.40 36.91
N VAL A 119 -21.41 6.45 36.71
CA VAL A 119 -20.79 6.70 35.40
C VAL A 119 -19.70 5.68 35.15
N ALA A 120 -19.71 5.12 33.95
CA ALA A 120 -18.70 4.22 33.44
C ALA A 120 -18.10 4.79 32.16
N LYS A 121 -16.83 4.49 31.91
CA LYS A 121 -16.13 4.90 30.69
C LYS A 121 -15.34 3.75 30.08
N LYS A 122 -15.34 3.68 28.76
CA LYS A 122 -14.57 2.70 27.98
C LYS A 122 -13.86 3.43 26.85
N SER A 123 -12.54 3.26 26.75
CA SER A 123 -11.81 3.71 25.57
C SER A 123 -12.18 2.86 24.36
N ILE A 124 -12.36 3.52 23.24
CA ILE A 124 -12.60 2.92 21.93
C ILE A 124 -11.26 2.66 21.28
N VAL A 125 -11.12 1.50 20.66
CA VAL A 125 -10.05 1.23 19.70
C VAL A 125 -10.73 1.12 18.35
N ASP A 126 -10.67 2.21 17.59
CA ASP A 126 -11.12 2.24 16.19
C ASP A 126 -10.21 1.31 15.40
N ALA A 127 -10.78 0.21 14.94
CA ALA A 127 -10.10 -0.79 14.16
C ALA A 127 -10.46 -0.59 12.70
N SER A 128 -9.71 0.29 12.01
CA SER A 128 -9.99 0.63 10.62
C SER A 128 -9.14 -0.12 9.59
N ARG A 129 -9.64 -0.18 8.36
CA ARG A 129 -8.89 -0.69 7.19
C ARG A 129 -7.63 0.14 6.91
N PRO A 130 -6.64 -0.43 6.22
CA PRO A 130 -5.45 0.33 5.83
C PRO A 130 -5.76 1.48 4.86
N GLU A 131 -5.15 2.64 5.10
CA GLU A 131 -5.22 3.80 4.21
C GLU A 131 -4.00 3.91 3.28
N PHE A 132 -2.83 3.48 3.77
CA PHE A 132 -1.59 3.51 2.98
C PHE A 132 -1.53 2.31 2.04
N LEU A 133 -1.04 2.55 0.81
CA LEU A 133 -1.06 1.58 -0.29
C LEU A 133 0.36 1.20 -0.68
N ALA A 134 0.51 0.02 -1.29
CA ALA A 134 1.77 -0.41 -1.90
C ALA A 134 2.30 0.62 -2.92
N GLU A 135 3.62 0.72 -3.05
CA GLU A 135 4.28 1.71 -3.90
C GLU A 135 5.12 1.05 -5.01
N ASN A 136 5.56 1.87 -5.97
CA ASN A 136 6.59 1.50 -6.96
C ASN A 136 6.29 0.22 -7.77
N LEU A 137 5.02 0.01 -8.13
CA LEU A 137 4.60 -1.11 -8.97
C LEU A 137 5.33 -1.04 -10.32
N ARG A 138 5.86 -2.19 -10.75
CA ARG A 138 6.45 -2.38 -12.08
C ARG A 138 6.18 -3.79 -12.58
N PHE A 139 5.91 -3.92 -13.86
CA PHE A 139 5.65 -5.22 -14.50
C PHE A 139 6.65 -5.45 -15.61
N LEU A 140 7.25 -6.65 -15.64
CA LEU A 140 8.15 -7.10 -16.69
C LEU A 140 7.53 -8.30 -17.40
N ASP A 141 6.98 -8.07 -18.59
CA ASP A 141 6.52 -9.13 -19.48
C ASP A 141 7.70 -9.96 -20.00
N SER A 142 7.51 -11.27 -20.05
CA SER A 142 8.51 -12.27 -20.43
C SER A 142 8.05 -13.17 -21.57
N ASP A 143 6.84 -12.96 -22.08
CA ASP A 143 6.27 -13.67 -23.23
C ASP A 143 6.03 -12.69 -24.37
N PHE A 144 6.37 -13.12 -25.59
CA PHE A 144 6.25 -12.29 -26.80
C PHE A 144 5.21 -12.83 -27.76
N ARG A 145 4.34 -13.73 -27.30
CA ARG A 145 3.21 -14.23 -28.09
C ARG A 145 2.02 -13.29 -27.97
N GLU A 146 1.39 -13.04 -29.11
CA GLU A 146 0.23 -12.16 -29.18
C GLU A 146 -0.88 -12.59 -28.23
N ASN A 147 -1.41 -11.62 -27.48
CA ASN A 147 -2.43 -11.71 -26.46
C ASN A 147 -2.06 -12.51 -25.20
N VAL A 148 -0.78 -12.83 -24.98
CA VAL A 148 -0.33 -13.55 -23.77
C VAL A 148 0.49 -12.61 -22.90
N VAL A 149 -0.01 -12.29 -21.71
CA VAL A 149 0.74 -11.52 -20.72
C VAL A 149 1.30 -12.48 -19.68
N ARG A 150 2.61 -12.71 -19.71
CA ARG A 150 3.27 -13.55 -18.73
C ARG A 150 4.56 -12.91 -18.27
N GLY A 151 4.63 -12.56 -17.00
CA GLY A 151 5.75 -11.80 -16.48
C GLY A 151 5.82 -11.77 -14.97
N THR A 152 6.72 -10.94 -14.46
CA THR A 152 6.87 -10.72 -13.03
C THR A 152 6.39 -9.30 -12.68
N LEU A 153 5.43 -9.22 -11.77
CA LEU A 153 5.06 -7.97 -11.10
C LEU A 153 5.96 -7.81 -9.87
N PHE A 154 6.48 -6.61 -9.70
CA PHE A 154 7.19 -6.17 -8.51
C PHE A 154 6.46 -4.97 -7.89
N PHE A 155 6.51 -4.86 -6.58
CA PHE A 155 6.02 -3.70 -5.84
C PHE A 155 6.76 -3.59 -4.51
N GLU A 156 6.75 -2.39 -3.93
CA GLU A 156 7.28 -2.11 -2.61
C GLU A 156 6.12 -1.97 -1.62
N GLY A 157 6.39 -2.22 -0.34
CA GLY A 157 5.44 -1.91 0.72
C GLY A 157 5.09 -0.42 0.74
N ALA A 158 4.00 -0.08 1.41
CA ALA A 158 3.64 1.30 1.67
C ALA A 158 4.74 2.01 2.47
N TYR A 159 4.84 3.33 2.32
CA TYR A 159 5.82 4.12 3.08
C TYR A 159 5.57 4.07 4.61
N GLU A 160 4.33 3.79 5.04
CA GLU A 160 3.90 3.64 6.43
C GLU A 160 3.04 2.39 6.57
N GLU A 161 3.47 1.46 7.43
CA GLU A 161 2.86 0.13 7.58
C GLU A 161 2.33 -0.13 9.00
N SER A 162 2.23 0.89 9.87
CA SER A 162 1.73 0.73 11.25
C SER A 162 0.32 0.11 11.35
N ASN A 163 -0.51 0.26 10.31
CA ASN A 163 -1.82 -0.39 10.20
C ASN A 163 -1.89 -1.41 9.04
N ILE A 164 -0.77 -1.99 8.61
CA ILE A 164 -0.71 -2.97 7.49
C ILE A 164 -0.07 -4.26 7.99
N SER A 165 -0.78 -5.37 7.87
CA SER A 165 -0.24 -6.71 8.12
C SER A 165 0.30 -7.39 6.85
N GLY A 166 -0.14 -6.94 5.67
CA GLY A 166 0.30 -7.48 4.40
C GLY A 166 -0.37 -6.86 3.18
N TYR A 167 -0.22 -7.55 2.05
CA TYR A 167 -0.71 -7.14 0.74
C TYR A 167 -1.35 -8.31 0.00
N GLN A 168 -2.46 -8.06 -0.68
CA GLN A 168 -3.11 -9.04 -1.56
C GLN A 168 -3.06 -8.56 -3.00
N VAL A 169 -2.71 -9.46 -3.91
CA VAL A 169 -2.59 -9.16 -5.34
C VAL A 169 -3.65 -9.89 -6.15
N PHE A 170 -4.35 -9.16 -7.01
CA PHE A 170 -5.38 -9.67 -7.90
C PHE A 170 -5.19 -9.20 -9.34
N LEU A 171 -5.84 -9.90 -10.27
CA LEU A 171 -6.04 -9.43 -11.64
C LEU A 171 -7.33 -8.61 -11.74
N SER A 172 -7.33 -7.62 -12.63
CA SER A 172 -8.44 -6.71 -12.84
C SER A 172 -8.56 -6.32 -14.31
N ASP A 173 -9.79 -6.13 -14.78
CA ASP A 173 -10.11 -5.62 -16.12
C ASP A 173 -10.26 -4.09 -16.14
N ASP A 174 -10.81 -3.50 -15.08
CA ASP A 174 -11.05 -2.06 -14.90
C ASP A 174 -9.94 -1.36 -14.09
N GLY A 175 -9.07 -2.14 -13.45
CA GLY A 175 -8.04 -1.64 -12.54
C GLY A 175 -8.61 -1.09 -11.24
N VAL A 176 -9.76 -1.59 -10.80
CA VAL A 176 -10.42 -1.22 -9.53
C VAL A 176 -10.83 -2.47 -8.79
N ASN A 177 -11.55 -3.36 -9.46
CA ASN A 177 -12.16 -4.54 -8.86
C ASN A 177 -11.39 -5.81 -9.26
N PRO A 178 -11.21 -6.77 -8.34
CA PRO A 178 -10.77 -8.11 -8.70
C PRO A 178 -11.76 -8.78 -9.66
N ILE A 179 -11.26 -9.54 -10.63
CA ILE A 179 -12.10 -10.39 -11.47
C ILE A 179 -12.69 -11.50 -10.57
N ALA A 180 -14.02 -11.55 -10.43
CA ALA A 180 -14.70 -12.40 -9.43
C ALA A 180 -14.34 -13.90 -9.52
N ASP A 181 -14.13 -14.44 -10.72
CA ASP A 181 -13.83 -15.85 -10.94
C ASP A 181 -12.32 -16.17 -11.00
N MET A 182 -11.46 -15.20 -10.71
CA MET A 182 -10.00 -15.38 -10.68
C MET A 182 -9.48 -15.52 -9.25
N PRO A 183 -8.58 -16.49 -8.99
CA PRO A 183 -7.96 -16.61 -7.68
C PRO A 183 -7.03 -15.42 -7.42
N MET A 184 -6.88 -15.09 -6.13
CA MET A 184 -5.81 -14.21 -5.66
C MET A 184 -4.44 -14.74 -6.12
N LEU A 185 -3.60 -13.87 -6.65
CA LEU A 185 -2.27 -14.23 -7.16
C LEU A 185 -1.25 -14.45 -6.04
N GLY A 186 -1.40 -13.72 -4.93
CA GLY A 186 -0.54 -13.87 -3.77
C GLY A 186 -0.99 -13.04 -2.57
N ASN A 187 -0.51 -13.46 -1.40
CA ASN A 187 -0.65 -12.75 -0.12
C ASN A 187 0.76 -12.58 0.47
N PHE A 188 1.17 -11.34 0.70
CA PHE A 188 2.53 -10.97 1.06
C PHE A 188 2.53 -10.28 2.42
N PRO A 189 3.43 -10.64 3.36
CA PRO A 189 3.49 -9.97 4.66
C PRO A 189 4.08 -8.56 4.52
N ALA A 190 3.66 -7.64 5.40
CA ALA A 190 4.28 -6.31 5.52
C ALA A 190 5.73 -6.38 6.01
N GLY A 191 6.46 -5.26 5.94
CA GLY A 191 7.83 -5.12 6.46
C GLY A 191 8.93 -5.61 5.53
N GLN A 192 8.62 -5.91 4.26
CA GLN A 192 9.62 -6.21 3.23
C GLN A 192 9.77 -5.03 2.27
N LEU A 193 11.00 -4.79 1.83
CA LEU A 193 11.29 -3.71 0.88
C LEU A 193 10.66 -3.95 -0.49
N GLU A 194 10.63 -5.20 -0.95
CA GLU A 194 10.14 -5.54 -2.28
C GLU A 194 9.47 -6.91 -2.28
N HIS A 195 8.37 -7.00 -3.02
CA HIS A 195 7.61 -8.20 -3.27
C HIS A 195 7.60 -8.53 -4.77
N GLN A 196 7.43 -9.81 -5.09
CA GLN A 196 7.33 -10.28 -6.47
C GLN A 196 6.25 -11.34 -6.63
N VAL A 197 5.53 -11.29 -7.75
CA VAL A 197 4.50 -12.27 -8.09
C VAL A 197 4.50 -12.56 -9.59
N GLN A 198 4.34 -13.84 -9.93
CA GLN A 198 4.26 -14.27 -11.32
C GLN A 198 2.84 -14.05 -11.84
N ILE A 199 2.74 -13.39 -13.00
CA ILE A 199 1.49 -13.22 -13.73
C ILE A 199 1.55 -14.12 -14.96
N ASN A 200 0.44 -14.79 -15.24
CA ASN A 200 0.26 -15.61 -16.44
C ASN A 200 -1.21 -15.57 -16.82
N THR A 201 -1.56 -14.65 -17.70
CA THR A 201 -2.94 -14.43 -18.13
C THR A 201 -3.01 -14.10 -19.61
N HIS A 202 -4.21 -14.22 -20.18
CA HIS A 202 -4.47 -13.72 -21.52
C HIS A 202 -4.88 -12.24 -21.43
N ARG A 203 -4.44 -11.41 -22.38
CA ARG A 203 -4.72 -9.97 -22.35
C ARG A 203 -6.21 -9.64 -22.39
N SER A 204 -7.00 -10.48 -23.07
CA SER A 204 -8.46 -10.31 -23.12
C SER A 204 -9.16 -10.61 -21.78
N ILE A 205 -8.45 -11.15 -20.79
CA ILE A 205 -9.00 -11.49 -19.48
C ILE A 205 -8.72 -10.38 -18.47
N ALA A 206 -7.50 -9.87 -18.44
CA ALA A 206 -7.11 -8.83 -17.48
C ALA A 206 -6.22 -7.78 -18.16
N SER A 207 -6.51 -6.51 -17.87
CA SER A 207 -5.73 -5.37 -18.34
C SER A 207 -4.82 -4.79 -17.25
N TYR A 208 -5.05 -5.17 -15.98
CA TYR A 208 -4.35 -4.63 -14.82
C TYR A 208 -4.02 -5.73 -13.81
N ALA A 209 -2.96 -5.48 -13.04
CA ALA A 209 -2.77 -6.07 -11.73
C ALA A 209 -3.02 -4.99 -10.67
N ILE A 210 -3.72 -5.37 -9.59
CA ILE A 210 -4.05 -4.50 -8.47
C ILE A 210 -3.54 -5.08 -7.17
N VAL A 211 -3.09 -4.21 -6.26
CA VAL A 211 -2.52 -4.56 -4.96
C VAL A 211 -3.30 -3.81 -3.87
N PHE A 212 -3.91 -4.55 -2.96
CA PHE A 212 -4.56 -4.02 -1.76
C PHE A 212 -3.65 -4.19 -0.55
N SER A 213 -3.63 -3.19 0.32
CA SER A 213 -3.06 -3.33 1.67
C SER A 213 -4.09 -4.02 2.56
N ILE A 214 -3.65 -4.89 3.46
CA ILE A 214 -4.55 -5.65 4.36
C ILE A 214 -4.11 -5.61 5.82
N ASN A 215 -5.08 -5.65 6.73
CA ASN A 215 -4.88 -5.89 8.15
C ASN A 215 -5.92 -6.91 8.68
N ALA A 216 -6.06 -7.02 10.00
CA ALA A 216 -7.04 -7.92 10.62
C ALA A 216 -8.50 -7.49 10.39
N VAL A 217 -8.74 -6.20 10.09
CA VAL A 217 -10.06 -5.62 9.84
C VAL A 217 -10.50 -5.92 8.40
N GLY A 218 -9.59 -5.75 7.44
CA GLY A 218 -9.88 -6.03 6.05
C GLY A 218 -8.85 -5.48 5.06
N SER A 219 -9.28 -5.39 3.80
CA SER A 219 -8.49 -4.79 2.71
C SER A 219 -8.78 -3.31 2.58
N SER A 220 -7.78 -2.52 2.22
CA SER A 220 -7.92 -1.08 1.93
C SER A 220 -9.05 -0.80 0.94
N ALA A 221 -9.74 0.34 1.10
CA ALA A 221 -10.82 0.74 0.18
C ALA A 221 -10.28 1.09 -1.23
N ALA A 222 -9.03 1.55 -1.31
CA ALA A 222 -8.31 1.82 -2.56
C ALA A 222 -7.25 0.74 -2.82
N ASN A 223 -6.75 0.69 -4.06
CA ASN A 223 -5.63 -0.16 -4.46
C ASN A 223 -4.59 0.65 -5.25
N THR A 224 -3.37 0.12 -5.30
CA THR A 224 -2.39 0.54 -6.30
C THR A 224 -2.45 -0.40 -7.48
N LYS A 225 -2.34 0.13 -8.69
CA LYS A 225 -2.51 -0.63 -9.93
C LYS A 225 -1.43 -0.38 -10.96
N ILE A 226 -1.24 -1.37 -11.82
CA ILE A 226 -0.38 -1.26 -12.99
C ILE A 226 -1.01 -1.95 -14.20
N SER A 227 -0.85 -1.32 -15.37
CA SER A 227 -1.28 -1.89 -16.64
C SER A 227 -0.43 -3.10 -17.03
N LEU A 228 -1.09 -4.15 -17.47
CA LEU A 228 -0.46 -5.32 -18.07
C LEU A 228 -0.29 -5.07 -19.56
N VAL A 229 0.93 -4.76 -19.97
CA VAL A 229 1.28 -4.53 -21.38
C VAL A 229 1.80 -5.82 -21.98
N ASP A 230 1.17 -6.27 -23.05
CA ASP A 230 1.67 -7.35 -23.90
C ASP A 230 2.69 -6.80 -24.90
N LEU A 231 3.94 -7.26 -24.79
CA LEU A 231 5.03 -6.79 -25.66
C LEU A 231 4.99 -7.40 -27.08
N ALA A 232 4.18 -8.42 -27.31
CA ALA A 232 4.02 -9.02 -28.63
C ALA A 232 3.44 -8.02 -29.65
N GLU A 233 2.55 -7.13 -29.21
CA GLU A 233 1.87 -6.16 -30.07
C GLU A 233 2.81 -5.08 -30.65
N THR A 234 3.97 -4.85 -30.03
CA THR A 234 4.93 -3.84 -30.49
C THR A 234 5.99 -4.38 -31.45
N SER A 235 5.99 -5.70 -31.70
CA SER A 235 6.82 -6.31 -32.75
C SER A 235 6.21 -6.07 -34.14
N GLY A 236 5.96 -4.80 -34.47
CA GLY A 236 5.93 -4.34 -35.83
C GLY A 236 7.29 -4.66 -36.44
N ILE A 237 7.33 -5.74 -37.23
CA ILE A 237 8.48 -6.15 -38.04
C ILE A 237 9.09 -4.88 -38.64
N LEU A 238 10.38 -4.63 -38.39
CA LEU A 238 11.19 -3.64 -39.11
C LEU A 238 11.24 -4.04 -40.59
N THR A 239 10.15 -3.83 -41.33
CA THR A 239 9.99 -4.23 -42.74
C THR A 239 10.67 -3.26 -43.69
N LYS A 240 11.17 -2.11 -43.20
CA LYS A 240 11.95 -1.18 -44.00
C LYS A 240 13.41 -1.21 -43.56
N SER A 241 14.15 -2.12 -44.19
CA SER A 241 15.58 -1.91 -44.42
C SER A 241 15.71 -0.63 -45.24
N LEU A 242 16.01 0.50 -44.59
CA LEU A 242 16.49 1.68 -45.28
C LEU A 242 17.83 1.30 -45.90
N CYS A 243 17.88 1.21 -47.23
CA CYS A 243 19.12 0.98 -47.95
C CYS A 243 20.17 2.00 -47.46
N PRO A 244 21.41 1.57 -47.17
CA PRO A 244 22.46 2.50 -46.77
C PRO A 244 22.67 3.52 -47.89
N GLN A 245 22.40 4.79 -47.61
CA GLN A 245 22.85 5.90 -48.44
C GLN A 245 24.35 6.07 -48.16
N THR A 246 25.19 5.59 -49.08
CA THR A 246 26.63 5.80 -49.00
C THR A 246 26.96 7.22 -49.44
N THR A 247 27.08 8.12 -48.47
CA THR A 247 27.92 9.31 -48.61
C THR A 247 28.97 9.23 -47.51
N ASN A 248 30.23 8.98 -47.91
CA ASN A 248 31.45 9.06 -47.08
C ASN A 248 31.83 7.86 -46.19
N GLY A 249 31.46 6.62 -46.56
CA GLY A 249 32.08 5.43 -45.96
C GLY A 249 31.67 5.11 -44.51
N GLN A 250 30.68 5.80 -43.96
CA GLN A 250 30.03 5.41 -42.70
C GLN A 250 28.75 4.62 -43.00
N HIS A 251 28.66 3.41 -42.45
CA HIS A 251 27.42 2.65 -42.43
C HIS A 251 26.57 3.14 -41.25
N VAL A 252 25.55 3.94 -41.53
CA VAL A 252 24.52 4.30 -40.55
C VAL A 252 23.32 3.39 -40.79
N VAL A 253 23.04 2.50 -39.84
CA VAL A 253 21.78 1.75 -39.83
C VAL A 253 20.76 2.60 -39.08
N VAL A 254 19.81 3.19 -39.80
CA VAL A 254 18.66 3.87 -39.21
C VAL A 254 17.51 2.85 -39.19
N GLY A 255 17.23 2.29 -38.02
CA GLY A 255 16.01 1.53 -37.79
C GLY A 255 14.90 2.47 -37.32
N ARG A 256 13.67 2.29 -37.82
CA ARG A 256 12.48 2.95 -37.26
C ARG A 256 11.66 1.89 -36.55
N GLY A 257 11.94 1.68 -35.27
CA GLY A 257 11.17 0.82 -34.39
C GLY A 257 10.77 1.60 -33.14
N ARG A 258 9.55 1.39 -32.65
CA ARG A 258 9.21 1.75 -31.27
C ARG A 258 9.89 0.71 -30.38
N TYR A 259 11.10 1.03 -29.93
CA TYR A 259 11.60 0.41 -28.71
C TYR A 259 11.07 1.25 -27.56
N ASP A 260 9.96 0.81 -26.96
CA ASP A 260 9.61 1.23 -25.60
C ASP A 260 10.56 0.49 -24.65
N LEU A 261 11.83 0.88 -24.69
CA LEU A 261 12.75 0.58 -23.61
C LEU A 261 12.27 1.44 -22.45
N ILE A 262 11.58 0.80 -21.51
CA ILE A 262 11.17 1.35 -20.22
C ILE A 262 12.38 2.07 -19.61
N ARG A 263 12.42 3.38 -19.78
CA ARG A 263 13.07 4.32 -18.88
C ARG A 263 11.95 5.19 -18.35
N ASN A 264 11.48 4.85 -17.15
CA ASN A 264 10.90 5.86 -16.28
C ASN A 264 11.96 6.97 -16.15
N GLU A 265 11.56 8.19 -16.47
CA GLU A 265 12.33 9.44 -16.44
C GLU A 265 13.24 9.76 -17.64
N LEU A 266 12.64 10.32 -18.71
CA LEU A 266 13.28 11.42 -19.46
C LEU A 266 12.26 12.54 -19.70
N PRO A 267 12.64 13.83 -19.58
CA PRO A 267 11.73 14.95 -19.78
C PRO A 267 11.27 15.04 -21.24
N ALA A 268 10.00 15.35 -21.42
CA ALA A 268 9.34 15.45 -22.71
C ALA A 268 10.09 16.39 -23.70
N LYS A 269 10.13 15.93 -24.96
CA LYS A 269 10.57 16.60 -26.20
C LYS A 269 12.00 16.31 -26.66
N THR A 270 12.20 15.13 -27.25
CA THR A 270 13.07 15.00 -28.43
C THR A 270 12.50 13.96 -29.39
N SER A 271 12.51 14.27 -30.67
CA SER A 271 11.98 13.48 -31.77
C SER A 271 12.79 12.18 -32.00
N ASP A 272 12.05 11.14 -32.38
CA ASP A 272 12.47 9.75 -32.57
C ASP A 272 13.61 9.54 -33.58
N TYR A 273 14.86 9.58 -33.13
CA TYR A 273 15.98 8.93 -33.82
C TYR A 273 16.99 8.38 -32.82
N TRP A 274 17.24 7.08 -32.86
CA TRP A 274 18.36 6.45 -32.16
C TRP A 274 19.48 6.17 -33.18
N VAL A 275 20.68 6.69 -32.90
CA VAL A 275 21.88 6.41 -33.70
C VAL A 275 22.73 5.43 -32.92
N PHE A 276 22.81 4.19 -33.38
CA PHE A 276 23.82 3.25 -32.88
C PHE A 276 25.15 3.60 -33.52
N ARG A 277 26.15 4.02 -32.73
CA ARG A 277 27.55 3.93 -33.15
C ARG A 277 28.00 2.50 -32.95
N ALA A 278 28.32 1.80 -34.03
CA ALA A 278 29.06 0.56 -33.99
C ALA A 278 30.48 0.85 -33.47
N GLY A 279 30.64 0.89 -32.14
CA GLY A 279 31.91 1.15 -31.47
C GLY A 279 32.09 0.34 -30.18
N ASP A 280 31.01 0.03 -29.43
CA ASP A 280 31.15 -0.49 -28.06
C ASP A 280 30.52 -1.87 -27.79
N LEU A 281 30.18 -2.63 -28.83
CA LEU A 281 29.89 -4.07 -28.67
C LEU A 281 30.85 -4.86 -29.53
N ARG A 282 31.67 -5.71 -28.90
CA ARG A 282 32.51 -6.73 -29.54
C ARG A 282 31.66 -7.85 -30.16
N GLN A 283 30.63 -7.51 -30.93
CA GLN A 283 29.93 -8.44 -31.80
C GLN A 283 30.43 -8.21 -33.22
N ASN A 284 31.20 -9.18 -33.71
CA ASN A 284 31.67 -9.19 -35.09
C ASN A 284 30.47 -9.41 -36.02
N VAL A 285 29.94 -8.33 -36.58
CA VAL A 285 28.95 -8.43 -37.67
C VAL A 285 29.71 -8.81 -38.94
N HIS A 286 29.60 -10.06 -39.36
CA HIS A 286 30.21 -10.56 -40.59
C HIS A 286 29.28 -10.29 -41.78
N ILE A 287 29.53 -9.20 -42.52
CA ILE A 287 28.78 -8.88 -43.74
C ILE A 287 29.46 -9.57 -44.93
N LYS A 288 28.93 -10.72 -45.39
CA LYS A 288 29.37 -11.34 -46.65
C LYS A 288 28.74 -10.61 -47.84
N ARG A 289 29.58 -9.99 -48.70
CA ARG A 289 29.16 -9.58 -50.05
C ARG A 289 29.21 -10.80 -50.97
N HIS A 290 28.07 -11.15 -51.57
CA HIS A 290 28.06 -12.01 -52.75
C HIS A 290 28.45 -11.16 -53.96
N HIS A 291 29.64 -11.41 -54.53
CA HIS A 291 29.98 -10.92 -55.86
C HIS A 291 29.45 -11.93 -56.88
N GLY A 292 28.32 -11.60 -57.51
CA GLY A 292 27.76 -12.30 -58.65
C GLY A 292 27.27 -11.27 -59.67
N ASP A 293 27.61 -11.50 -60.92
CA ASP A 293 27.57 -10.54 -62.02
C ASP A 293 26.18 -9.99 -62.39
N ALA A 294 26.24 -8.85 -63.07
CA ALA A 294 25.18 -7.99 -63.56
C ALA A 294 23.93 -8.68 -64.14
N ALA A 295 22.83 -8.61 -63.39
CA ALA A 295 21.49 -8.29 -63.89
C ALA A 295 20.61 -7.90 -62.69
N VAL A 296 19.75 -6.90 -62.88
CA VAL A 296 18.82 -6.28 -61.90
C VAL A 296 18.37 -7.28 -60.82
N ALA A 297 18.95 -7.18 -59.63
CA ALA A 297 18.60 -8.02 -58.47
C ALA A 297 18.17 -7.13 -57.31
N ALA A 298 16.97 -7.40 -56.80
CA ALA A 298 16.49 -6.84 -55.55
C ALA A 298 17.52 -7.10 -54.44
N CYS A 299 18.01 -6.02 -53.83
CA CYS A 299 18.98 -6.08 -52.76
C CYS A 299 18.26 -6.59 -51.49
N SER A 300 18.23 -7.91 -51.31
CA SER A 300 17.81 -8.53 -50.06
C SER A 300 19.05 -8.87 -49.24
N THR A 301 19.40 -7.98 -48.32
CA THR A 301 20.45 -8.25 -47.34
C THR A 301 19.80 -8.89 -46.11
N TRP A 302 20.05 -10.18 -45.90
CA TRP A 302 19.62 -10.88 -44.71
C TRP A 302 20.65 -10.69 -43.60
N VAL A 303 20.24 -10.10 -42.48
CA VAL A 303 21.06 -10.09 -41.25
C VAL A 303 20.65 -11.31 -40.44
N ARG A 304 21.54 -12.31 -40.37
CA ARG A 304 21.36 -13.48 -39.51
C ARG A 304 22.05 -13.22 -38.18
N PHE A 305 21.29 -13.15 -37.10
CA PHE A 305 21.85 -13.14 -35.75
C PHE A 305 22.08 -14.59 -35.33
N GLU A 306 23.34 -15.02 -35.28
CA GLU A 306 23.71 -16.32 -34.71
C GLU A 306 24.10 -16.13 -33.25
N ARG A 307 23.42 -16.85 -32.36
CA ARG A 307 23.73 -16.91 -30.94
C ARG A 307 25.00 -17.76 -30.79
N GLN A 308 26.13 -17.15 -30.44
CA GLN A 308 27.27 -17.93 -29.97
C GLN A 308 26.97 -18.40 -28.56
N HIS A 309 26.83 -19.72 -28.40
CA HIS A 309 26.87 -20.35 -27.08
C HIS A 309 28.32 -20.26 -26.56
N ALA A 310 28.47 -19.69 -25.38
CA ALA A 310 29.65 -19.90 -24.54
C ALA A 310 29.45 -21.18 -23.73
#